data_AF-A0A6B3F5L8-F1
#
_entry.id   AF-A0A6B3F5L8-F1
#
_cell.length_a   1.000
_cell.length_b   1.000
_cell.length_c   1.000
_cell.angle_alpha   90.00
_cell.angle_beta   90.00
_cell.angle_gamma   90.00
#
_symmetry.space_group_name_H-M   'P 1'
#
loop_
_entity.id
_entity.type
_entity.pdbx_description
1 polymer ?
#
loop_
_entity_poly.entity_id
_entity_poly.type
_entity_poly.pdbx_seq_one_letter_code
_entity_poly.pdbx_strand_id
1 'polypeptide(L)' 'TALIADMFRSCGITAHRAGNMGIPLAPALAAAKPADVLVLEVSAAQLENVHAFAPSIAVITNIQPEHRNLYSWQTYHGIK' A
#
# COMPACT_ATOMS: atom_id res chain seq x y z
N THR A 1 -3.12 -3.03 6.96
CA THR A 1 -1.68 -3.21 6.67
C THR A 1 -0.90 -3.81 7.83
N ALA A 2 -0.94 -3.24 9.04
CA ALA A 2 -0.20 -3.76 10.20
C ALA A 2 -0.51 -5.23 10.51
N LEU A 3 -1.80 -5.58 10.67
CA LEU A 3 -2.23 -6.95 10.94
C LEU A 3 -1.72 -7.96 9.91
N ILE A 4 -1.79 -7.63 8.62
CA ILE A 4 -1.32 -8.51 7.53
C ILE A 4 0.20 -8.77 7.66
N ALA A 5 0.99 -7.73 7.94
CA ALA A 5 2.43 -7.88 8.15
C ALA A 5 2.75 -8.78 9.37
N ASP A 6 1.99 -8.61 10.46
CA ASP A 6 2.19 -9.40 11.68
C ASP A 6 1.73 -10.86 11.50
N MET A 7 0.70 -11.11 10.69
CA MET A 7 0.30 -12.48 10.29
C MET A 7 1.41 -13.18 9.50
N PHE A 8 2.01 -12.52 8.50
CA PHE A 8 3.15 -13.10 7.77
C PHE A 8 4.32 -13.42 8.70
N ARG A 9 4.69 -12.49 9.58
CA ARG A 9 5.76 -12.69 10.57
C ARG A 9 5.47 -13.83 11.53
N SER A 10 4.22 -13.99 11.95
CA SER A 10 3.78 -15.10 12.81
C SER A 10 3.92 -16.47 12.13
N CYS A 11 3.91 -16.50 10.80
CA CYS A 11 4.17 -17.68 9.98
C CYS A 11 5.66 -17.88 9.65
N GLY A 12 6.58 -17.09 10.24
CA GLY A 12 8.01 -17.14 9.95
C GLY A 12 8.43 -16.51 8.63
N ILE A 13 7.53 -15.74 7.98
CA ILE A 13 7.83 -15.03 6.73
C ILE A 13 8.32 -13.63 7.04
N THR A 14 9.47 -13.25 6.48
CA THR A 14 9.98 -11.88 6.57
C THR A 14 9.04 -10.93 5.84
N ALA A 15 8.34 -10.06 6.59
CA ALA A 15 7.43 -9.07 6.03
C ALA A 15 7.81 -7.65 6.47
N HIS A 16 7.93 -6.77 5.48
CA HIS A 16 8.25 -5.36 5.62
C HIS A 16 6.97 -4.54 5.47
N ARG A 17 6.60 -3.79 6.51
CA ARG A 17 5.48 -2.85 6.44
C ARG A 17 5.98 -1.51 5.93
N ALA A 18 5.49 -1.06 4.79
CA ALA A 18 5.98 0.14 4.11
C ALA A 18 4.87 0.91 3.38
N GLY A 19 5.22 2.03 2.75
CA GLY A 19 4.32 2.83 1.92
C GLY A 19 3.98 4.17 2.58
N ASN A 20 2.70 4.55 2.53
CA ASN A 20 2.18 5.81 3.07
C ASN A 20 2.41 5.95 4.59
N MET A 21 2.25 4.86 5.35
CA MET A 21 2.69 4.78 6.76
C MET A 21 3.84 3.80 6.95
N GLY A 22 4.72 4.11 7.91
CA GLY A 22 5.88 3.29 8.24
C GLY A 22 7.11 3.73 7.45
N ILE A 23 7.84 2.75 6.91
CA ILE A 23 9.05 3.02 6.11
C ILE A 23 8.62 3.39 4.68
N PRO A 24 9.17 4.46 4.07
CA PRO A 24 8.89 4.76 2.67
C PRO A 24 9.24 3.58 1.75
N LEU A 25 8.53 3.42 0.62
CA LEU A 25 8.69 2.25 -0.25
C LEU A 25 10.12 2.08 -0.78
N ALA A 26 10.77 3.16 -1.24
CA ALA A 26 12.10 3.09 -1.82
C ALA A 26 13.17 2.47 -0.88
N PRO A 27 13.36 2.95 0.37
CA PRO A 27 14.29 2.32 1.30
C PRO A 27 13.85 0.90 1.73
N ALA A 28 12.55 0.64 1.85
CA ALA A 28 12.06 -0.71 2.15
C ALA A 28 12.41 -1.70 1.03
N LEU A 29 12.27 -1.28 -0.23
CA LEU A 29 12.63 -2.07 -1.40
C LEU A 29 14.14 -2.31 -1.49
N ALA A 30 14.95 -1.30 -1.17
CA ALA A 30 16.41 -1.43 -1.15
C ALA A 30 16.91 -2.43 -0.10
N ALA A 31 16.18 -2.60 1.00
CA ALA A 31 16.50 -3.54 2.07
C ALA A 31 15.89 -4.93 1.87
N ALA A 32 14.86 -5.06 1.04
CA ALA A 32 14.12 -6.30 0.85
C ALA A 32 14.88 -7.32 -0.01
N LYS A 33 14.75 -8.60 0.34
CA LYS A 33 15.24 -9.72 -0.47
C LYS A 33 14.13 -10.27 -1.37
N PRO A 34 14.45 -11.00 -2.45
CA PRO A 34 13.44 -11.58 -3.35
C PRO A 34 12.39 -12.47 -2.68
N ALA A 35 12.71 -13.07 -1.52
CA ALA A 35 11.80 -13.93 -0.76
C ALA A 35 10.99 -13.17 0.31
N ASP A 36 11.24 -11.89 0.51
CA ASP A 36 10.55 -11.09 1.52
C ASP A 36 9.20 -10.58 0.97
N VAL A 37 8.24 -10.35 1.88
CA VAL A 37 6.94 -9.78 1.55
C VAL A 37 6.91 -8.29 1.88
N LEU A 38 6.54 -7.45 0.92
CA LEU A 38 6.24 -6.04 1.15
C LEU A 38 4.73 -5.86 1.36
N VAL A 39 4.34 -5.43 2.57
CA VAL A 39 2.95 -5.11 2.89
C VAL A 39 2.79 -3.60 2.86
N LEU A 40 2.20 -3.11 1.77
CA LEU A 40 2.13 -1.68 1.48
C LEU A 40 0.79 -1.10 1.88
N GLU A 41 0.81 0.03 2.58
CA GLU A 41 -0.34 0.93 2.63
C GLU A 41 -0.13 2.02 1.57
N VAL A 42 -1.15 2.25 0.74
CA VAL A 42 -1.04 3.17 -0.39
C VAL A 42 -2.20 4.15 -0.36
N SER A 43 -1.88 5.45 -0.37
CA SER A 43 -2.89 6.53 -0.39
C SER A 43 -3.38 6.83 -1.80
N ALA A 44 -4.48 7.57 -1.93
CA ALA A 44 -4.98 7.99 -3.25
C ALA A 44 -3.99 8.89 -4.00
N ALA A 45 -3.35 9.84 -3.31
CA ALA A 45 -2.34 10.72 -3.89
C ALA A 45 -1.09 9.96 -4.41
N GLN A 46 -0.79 8.80 -3.83
CA GLN A 46 0.26 7.91 -4.36
C GLN A 46 -0.24 7.13 -5.59
N LEU A 47 -1.46 6.61 -5.54
CA LEU A 47 -2.05 5.83 -6.64
C LEU A 47 -2.33 6.67 -7.90
N GLU A 48 -2.67 7.94 -7.76
CA GLU A 48 -2.97 8.80 -8.91
C GLU A 48 -1.77 9.00 -9.85
N ASN A 49 -0.54 8.81 -9.34
CA ASN A 49 0.71 9.08 -10.03
C ASN A 49 1.48 7.81 -10.45
N VAL A 50 0.85 6.63 -10.39
CA VAL A 50 1.50 5.36 -10.77
C VAL A 50 0.77 4.69 -11.93
N HIS A 51 1.55 4.15 -12.88
CA HIS A 51 1.01 3.49 -14.09
C HIS A 51 1.39 2.01 -14.20
N ALA A 52 2.49 1.60 -13.58
CA ALA A 52 3.00 0.22 -13.62
C ALA A 52 2.99 -0.45 -12.24
N PHE A 53 2.25 0.11 -11.28
CA PHE A 53 2.14 -0.47 -9.95
C PHE A 53 1.23 -1.70 -9.98
N ALA A 54 1.85 -2.88 -9.87
CA ALA A 54 1.18 -4.17 -10.00
C ALA A 54 1.45 -5.05 -8.77
N PRO A 55 0.74 -4.82 -7.64
CA PRO A 55 0.89 -5.67 -6.47
C PRO A 55 0.36 -7.09 -6.74
N SER A 56 0.99 -8.12 -6.18
CA SER A 56 0.50 -9.50 -6.31
C SER A 56 -0.86 -9.71 -5.64
N ILE A 57 -1.16 -8.92 -4.60
CA ILE A 57 -2.43 -8.91 -3.87
C ILE A 57 -2.76 -7.45 -3.55
N ALA A 58 -3.99 -7.03 -3.85
CA ALA A 58 -4.51 -5.71 -3.50
C ALA A 58 -5.74 -5.85 -2.59
N VAL A 59 -5.89 -4.92 -1.64
CA VAL A 59 -7.05 -4.87 -0.73
C VAL A 59 -7.53 -3.44 -0.63
N ILE A 60 -8.79 -3.22 -1.02
CA ILE A 60 -9.53 -2.00 -0.74
C ILE A 60 -10.42 -2.28 0.46
N THR A 61 -10.20 -1.57 1.56
CA THR A 61 -10.94 -1.82 2.82
C THR A 61 -12.34 -1.20 2.80
N ASN A 62 -12.48 -0.01 2.24
CA ASN A 62 -13.74 0.69 1.99
C ASN A 62 -13.53 1.79 0.94
N ILE A 63 -14.62 2.25 0.34
CA ILE A 63 -14.64 3.45 -0.51
C ILE A 63 -15.78 4.35 -0.04
N GLN A 64 -15.42 5.54 0.45
CA GLN A 64 -16.35 6.57 0.89
C GLN A 64 -15.80 7.97 0.55
N PRO A 65 -16.63 9.01 0.42
CA PRO A 65 -16.15 10.32 -0.01
C PRO A 65 -15.20 10.96 1.02
N GLU A 66 -13.92 11.05 0.66
CA GLU A 66 -12.78 11.54 1.46
C GLU A 66 -11.95 12.54 0.62
N HIS A 67 -10.99 13.26 1.22
CA HIS A 67 -10.12 14.25 0.54
C HIS A 67 -10.85 15.23 -0.41
N ARG A 68 -12.05 15.69 0.00
CA ARG A 68 -12.98 16.47 -0.85
C ARG A 68 -12.46 17.83 -1.29
N ASN A 69 -11.41 18.32 -0.65
CA ASN A 69 -10.70 19.54 -1.03
C ASN A 69 -9.77 19.32 -2.25
N LEU A 70 -9.44 18.08 -2.57
CA LEU A 70 -8.54 17.70 -3.66
C LEU A 70 -9.27 16.96 -4.79
N TYR A 71 -10.28 16.16 -4.46
CA TYR A 71 -10.93 15.27 -5.42
C TYR A 71 -12.45 15.39 -5.42
N SER A 72 -13.03 15.33 -6.62
CA SER A 72 -14.45 14.97 -6.76
C SER A 72 -14.65 13.51 -6.33
N TRP A 73 -15.89 13.14 -5.99
CA TRP A 73 -16.21 11.74 -5.72
C TRP A 73 -15.87 10.83 -6.90
N GLN A 74 -16.15 11.30 -8.13
CA GLN A 74 -15.86 10.58 -9.36
C GLN A 74 -14.37 10.30 -9.51
N THR A 75 -13.54 11.31 -9.25
CA THR A 75 -12.08 11.17 -9.31
C THR A 75 -11.57 10.25 -8.21
N TYR A 76 -12.02 10.43 -6.96
CA TYR A 76 -11.50 9.69 -5.82
C TYR A 76 -11.73 8.17 -5.92
N HIS A 77 -12.95 7.74 -6.26
CA HIS A 77 -13.23 6.30 -6.40
C HIS A 77 -12.59 5.69 -7.66
N GLY A 78 -12.29 6.49 -8.69
CA GLY A 78 -11.59 6.02 -9.89
C GLY A 78 -10.08 5.84 -9.69
N ILE A 79 -9.49 6.47 -8.68
CA ILE A 79 -8.07 6.31 -8.33
C ILE A 79 -7.80 4.99 -7.58
N LYS A 80 -8.77 4.49 -6.81
CA LYS A 80 -8.62 3.30 -5.96
C LYS A 80 -9.07 2.04 -6.65
#